data_AF-D2VLF9-F1
#
_entry.id   AF-D2VLF9-F1
#
_cell.length_a   1.000
_cell.length_b   1.000
_cell.length_c   1.000
_cell.angle_alpha   90.00
_cell.angle_beta   90.00
_cell.angle_gamma   90.00
#
_symmetry.space_group_name_H-M   'P 1'
#
loop_
_entity.id
_entity.type
_entity.pdbx_description
1 polymer ?
#
loop_
_entity_poly.entity_id
_entity_poly.type
_entity_poly.pdbx_seq_one_letter_code
_entity_poly.pdbx_strand_id
1 'polypeptide(L)'
;MNTDRPSLSFERKNVLFRILQLDNPLYFRMEMILFLVCFLACLIQMMSGILSHEFKDSQDDTAQYFLVLQCIFETIYSAIYVFIFGGFALVILLRFKTKKRSIATSDELFEQTELIETLQDQSGFELFEEYSKKEFSLENLYLFLELIQNKSIVMGDNLSLLPMFMDRINENFICSGSIYEVNVPSLTKNLFTELHFYVSSKRSALLSCNQALFSPVNEPTSPENQFNALLFGNELHKQLDGLNEEEERILKARIITCFDSLSQQIMINMNDTFYRFISTSSFKNYRKNKEMFTSMAKQTNIMAWQDDAYIV
;
A
#
# COMPACT_ATOMS: atom_id res chain seq x y z
N MET A 1 22.93 30.14 14.92
CA MET A 1 22.49 29.13 15.91
C MET A 1 21.01 28.83 15.68
N ASN A 2 20.70 27.87 14.80
CA ASN A 2 19.36 27.32 14.64
C ASN A 2 19.34 25.99 15.38
N THR A 3 18.63 25.92 16.50
CA THR A 3 18.41 24.67 17.22
C THR A 3 17.21 23.97 16.59
N ASP A 4 17.47 23.09 15.64
CA ASP A 4 16.47 22.14 15.13
C ASP A 4 16.11 21.16 16.25
N ARG A 5 15.02 21.45 16.96
CA ARG A 5 14.38 20.47 17.83
C ARG A 5 13.62 19.49 16.93
N PRO A 6 13.84 18.18 17.02
CA PRO A 6 12.99 17.21 16.34
C PRO A 6 11.55 17.44 16.79
N SER A 7 10.68 17.73 15.83
CA SER A 7 9.30 18.12 16.10
C SER A 7 8.51 16.91 16.60
N LEU A 8 8.19 16.92 17.90
CA LEU A 8 7.25 16.03 18.60
C LEU A 8 5.88 15.85 17.89
N SER A 9 5.59 16.65 16.86
CA SER A 9 4.39 16.55 16.04
C SER A 9 4.41 15.36 15.06
N PHE A 10 5.58 14.85 14.67
CA PHE A 10 5.68 13.72 13.74
C PHE A 10 5.32 12.38 14.41
N GLU A 11 5.79 12.15 15.65
CA GLU A 11 5.43 10.95 16.42
C GLU A 11 3.93 10.88 16.75
N ARG A 12 3.29 12.00 17.13
CA ARG A 12 1.85 12.01 17.42
C ARG A 12 1.00 11.73 16.18
N LYS A 13 1.43 12.22 15.01
CA LYS A 13 0.75 11.93 13.74
C LYS A 13 0.87 10.46 13.36
N ASN A 14 2.03 9.85 13.58
CA ASN A 14 2.23 8.41 13.33
C ASN A 14 1.43 7.52 14.27
N VAL A 15 1.26 7.90 15.54
CA VAL A 15 0.39 7.14 16.48
C VAL A 15 -1.08 7.25 16.06
N LEU A 16 -1.56 8.44 15.72
CA LEU A 16 -2.95 8.64 15.29
C LEU A 16 -3.23 7.91 13.96
N PHE A 17 -2.26 7.91 13.06
CA PHE A 17 -2.36 7.25 11.76
C PHE A 17 -2.29 5.71 11.89
N ARG A 18 -1.42 5.18 12.76
CA ARG A 18 -1.39 3.74 13.10
C ARG A 18 -2.68 3.29 13.79
N ILE A 19 -3.27 4.14 14.63
CA ILE A 19 -4.58 3.87 15.22
C ILE A 19 -5.66 3.87 14.14
N LEU A 20 -5.60 4.74 13.13
CA LEU A 20 -6.61 4.85 12.08
C LEU A 20 -6.46 3.83 10.93
N GLN A 21 -5.30 3.19 10.76
CA GLN A 21 -5.03 2.26 9.65
C GLN A 21 -5.20 0.78 9.99
N LEU A 22 -5.23 0.39 11.27
CA LEU A 22 -5.50 -1.00 11.64
C LEU A 22 -7.01 -1.26 11.75
N ASP A 23 -7.54 -1.91 10.71
CA ASP A 23 -8.63 -2.89 10.78
C ASP A 23 -10.08 -2.42 10.94
N ASN A 24 -10.99 -3.05 10.17
CA ASN A 24 -12.45 -3.02 10.34
C ASN A 24 -12.97 -3.12 11.80
N PRO A 25 -12.37 -3.91 12.73
CA PRO A 25 -12.69 -3.90 14.16
C PRO A 25 -12.43 -2.56 14.89
N LEU A 26 -11.73 -1.61 14.29
CA LEU A 26 -11.43 -0.33 14.94
C LEU A 26 -12.55 0.70 14.75
N TYR A 27 -13.35 0.60 13.68
CA TYR A 27 -14.60 1.37 13.58
C TYR A 27 -15.56 1.01 14.71
N PHE A 28 -15.66 -0.28 15.02
CA PHE A 28 -16.42 -0.75 16.17
C PHE A 28 -15.87 -0.18 17.49
N ARG A 29 -14.53 -0.12 17.67
CA ARG A 29 -13.93 0.50 18.86
C ARG A 29 -14.24 2.00 18.98
N MET A 30 -14.19 2.74 17.87
CA MET A 30 -14.52 4.16 17.86
C MET A 30 -16.00 4.41 18.14
N GLU A 31 -16.88 3.58 17.58
CA GLU A 31 -18.31 3.60 17.87
C GLU A 31 -18.58 3.34 19.35
N MET A 32 -17.90 2.34 19.96
CA MET A 32 -17.99 2.07 21.40
C MET A 32 -17.50 3.24 22.26
N ILE A 33 -16.44 3.94 21.86
CA ILE A 33 -15.98 5.15 22.56
C ILE A 33 -17.02 6.27 22.44
N LEU A 34 -17.59 6.49 21.25
CA LEU A 34 -18.67 7.45 21.05
C LEU A 34 -19.90 7.11 21.91
N PHE A 35 -20.27 5.83 22.00
CA PHE A 35 -21.32 5.35 22.92
C PHE A 35 -21.03 5.70 24.37
N LEU A 36 -19.79 5.50 24.83
CA LEU A 36 -19.40 5.82 26.21
C LEU A 36 -19.49 7.33 26.47
N VAL A 37 -19.05 8.16 25.53
CA VAL A 37 -19.19 9.63 25.62
C VAL A 37 -20.66 10.05 25.62
N CYS A 38 -21.49 9.43 24.77
CA CYS A 38 -22.93 9.65 24.71
C CYS A 38 -23.60 9.31 26.04
N PHE A 39 -23.23 8.17 26.63
CA PHE A 39 -23.71 7.74 27.94
C PHE A 39 -23.34 8.73 29.05
N LEU A 40 -22.11 9.24 29.05
CA LEU A 40 -21.69 10.25 30.02
C LEU A 40 -22.47 11.57 29.87
N ALA A 41 -22.72 12.02 28.63
CA ALA A 41 -23.55 13.20 28.37
C ALA A 41 -24.99 13.00 28.89
N CYS A 42 -25.57 11.81 28.69
CA CYS A 42 -26.89 11.45 29.22
C CYS A 42 -26.94 11.49 30.75
N LEU A 43 -25.90 10.97 31.44
CA LEU A 43 -25.82 11.05 32.89
C LEU A 43 -25.77 12.50 33.40
N ILE A 44 -24.97 13.37 32.75
CA ILE A 44 -24.89 14.78 33.12
C ILE A 44 -26.22 15.49 32.88
N GLN A 45 -26.89 15.19 31.75
CA GLN A 45 -28.23 15.71 31.45
C GLN A 45 -29.25 15.30 32.52
N MET A 46 -29.26 14.02 32.92
CA MET A 46 -30.16 13.50 33.95
C MET A 46 -29.91 14.17 35.31
N MET A 47 -28.65 14.28 35.74
CA MET A 47 -28.28 14.93 36.99
C MET A 47 -28.67 16.42 36.99
N SER A 48 -28.45 17.12 35.88
CA SER A 48 -28.83 18.53 35.73
C SER A 48 -30.35 18.72 35.83
N GLY A 49 -31.13 17.79 35.27
CA GLY A 49 -32.59 17.82 35.35
C GLY A 49 -33.13 17.60 36.77
N ILE A 50 -32.53 16.67 37.52
CA ILE A 50 -32.89 16.45 38.94
C ILE A 50 -32.60 17.70 39.77
N LEU A 51 -31.38 18.26 39.63
CA LEU A 51 -31.00 19.48 40.35
C LEU A 51 -31.91 20.66 39.97
N SER A 52 -32.22 20.84 38.69
CA SER A 52 -33.15 21.88 38.24
C SER A 52 -34.53 21.77 38.89
N HIS A 53 -35.00 20.55 39.19
CA HIS A 53 -36.28 20.35 39.86
C HIS A 53 -36.21 20.69 41.35
N GLU A 54 -35.14 20.31 42.04
CA GLU A 54 -34.96 20.61 43.47
C GLU A 54 -34.84 22.12 43.74
N PHE A 55 -34.15 22.86 42.87
CA PHE A 55 -33.99 24.31 43.00
C PHE A 55 -35.16 25.13 42.46
N LYS A 56 -36.22 24.50 41.95
CA LYS A 56 -37.37 25.22 41.38
C LYS A 56 -38.13 26.05 42.42
N ASP A 57 -38.13 25.59 43.67
CA ASP A 57 -38.83 26.27 44.77
C ASP A 57 -37.96 27.33 45.47
N SER A 58 -36.64 27.28 45.29
CA SER A 58 -35.78 28.39 45.69
C SER A 58 -35.94 29.53 44.70
N GLN A 59 -36.22 30.74 45.21
CA GLN A 59 -36.40 31.97 44.41
C GLN A 59 -35.08 32.49 43.76
N ASP A 60 -34.12 31.60 43.58
CA ASP A 60 -32.75 31.88 43.19
C ASP A 60 -32.55 31.60 41.69
N ASP A 61 -31.71 32.41 41.03
CA ASP A 61 -31.46 32.31 39.58
C ASP A 61 -30.73 31.01 39.20
N THR A 62 -30.24 30.25 40.19
CA THR A 62 -29.57 28.95 40.04
C THR A 62 -30.38 27.93 39.23
N ALA A 63 -31.70 27.91 39.38
CA ALA A 63 -32.57 27.01 38.60
C ALA A 63 -32.50 27.30 37.09
N GLN A 64 -32.36 28.56 36.69
CA GLN A 64 -32.26 28.93 35.27
C GLN A 64 -30.95 28.44 34.63
N TYR A 65 -29.84 28.47 35.37
CA TYR A 65 -28.56 27.97 34.88
C TYR A 65 -28.60 26.45 34.62
N PHE A 66 -29.24 25.68 35.49
CA PHE A 66 -29.38 24.23 35.28
C PHE A 66 -30.27 23.90 34.07
N LEU A 67 -31.31 24.69 33.79
CA LEU A 67 -32.13 24.54 32.59
C LEU A 67 -31.33 24.78 31.30
N VAL A 68 -30.50 25.83 31.27
CA VAL A 68 -29.61 26.10 30.12
C VAL A 68 -28.61 24.96 29.94
N LEU A 69 -28.01 24.48 31.03
CA LEU A 69 -27.07 23.38 31.01
C LEU A 69 -27.72 22.09 30.47
N GLN A 70 -28.93 21.77 30.96
CA GLN A 70 -29.71 20.64 30.48
C GLN A 70 -29.98 20.73 28.97
N CYS A 71 -30.38 21.91 28.47
CA CYS A 71 -30.64 22.13 27.05
C CYS A 71 -29.38 21.92 26.18
N ILE A 72 -28.22 22.40 26.65
CA ILE A 72 -26.94 22.20 25.95
C ILE A 72 -26.59 20.70 25.89
N PHE A 73 -26.66 19.99 27.01
CA PHE A 73 -26.33 18.56 27.04
C PHE A 73 -27.34 17.70 26.27
N GLU A 74 -28.63 18.06 26.26
CA GLU A 74 -29.66 17.39 25.45
C GLU A 74 -29.37 17.54 23.94
N THR A 75 -28.92 18.73 23.53
CA THR A 75 -28.53 18.98 22.13
C THR A 75 -27.28 18.18 21.75
N ILE A 76 -26.26 18.17 22.62
CA ILE A 76 -25.02 17.41 22.41
C ILE A 76 -25.31 15.90 22.37
N TYR A 77 -26.10 15.39 23.33
CA TYR A 77 -26.53 14.00 23.39
C TYR A 77 -27.25 13.60 22.10
N SER A 78 -28.23 14.38 21.65
CA SER A 78 -28.98 14.10 20.43
C SER A 78 -28.08 14.08 19.19
N ALA A 79 -27.13 15.02 19.08
CA ALA A 79 -26.18 15.05 17.98
C ALA A 79 -25.28 13.80 17.98
N ILE A 80 -24.69 13.44 19.12
CA ILE A 80 -23.82 12.25 19.24
C ILE A 80 -24.62 10.97 18.98
N TYR A 81 -25.87 10.90 19.45
CA TYR A 81 -26.76 9.77 19.21
C TYR A 81 -27.00 9.53 17.72
N VAL A 82 -27.27 10.60 16.94
CA VAL A 82 -27.39 10.51 15.47
C VAL A 82 -26.08 10.02 14.82
N PHE A 83 -24.92 10.47 15.32
CA PHE A 83 -23.64 9.96 14.83
C PHE A 83 -23.47 8.47 15.11
N ILE A 84 -23.87 7.99 16.29
CA ILE A 84 -23.74 6.58 16.64
C ILE A 84 -24.64 5.69 15.76
N PHE A 85 -25.91 6.06 15.57
CA PHE A 85 -26.88 5.27 14.78
C PHE A 85 -26.75 5.49 13.27
N GLY A 86 -25.52 5.45 12.76
CA GLY A 86 -25.22 5.44 11.33
C GLY A 86 -24.68 6.75 10.76
N GLY A 87 -24.74 7.87 11.48
CA GLY A 87 -24.12 9.12 11.03
C GLY A 87 -22.60 9.02 10.89
N PHE A 88 -21.94 8.29 11.80
CA PHE A 88 -20.49 8.04 11.77
C PHE A 88 -20.12 7.11 10.61
N ALA A 89 -20.88 6.04 10.40
CA ALA A 89 -20.72 5.16 9.24
C ALA A 89 -20.89 5.93 7.92
N LEU A 90 -21.84 6.87 7.86
CA LEU A 90 -22.04 7.75 6.71
C LEU A 90 -20.83 8.68 6.50
N VAL A 91 -20.29 9.30 7.55
CA VAL A 91 -19.08 10.14 7.45
C VAL A 91 -17.88 9.33 6.96
N ILE A 92 -17.72 8.10 7.44
CA ILE A 92 -16.67 7.19 6.98
C ILE A 92 -16.88 6.85 5.51
N LEU A 93 -18.09 6.47 5.11
CA LEU A 93 -18.43 6.14 3.72
C LEU A 93 -18.23 7.35 2.80
N LEU A 94 -18.66 8.54 3.23
CA LEU A 94 -18.41 9.80 2.53
C LEU A 94 -16.92 10.08 2.43
N ARG A 95 -16.13 9.83 3.48
CA ARG A 95 -14.68 9.96 3.44
C ARG A 95 -14.05 8.96 2.47
N PHE A 96 -14.50 7.71 2.46
CA PHE A 96 -14.05 6.70 1.49
C PHE A 96 -14.44 7.07 0.05
N LYS A 97 -15.58 7.73 -0.15
CA LYS A 97 -16.05 8.13 -1.47
C LYS A 97 -15.41 9.43 -1.97
N THR A 98 -15.15 10.39 -1.06
CA THR A 98 -14.51 11.69 -1.35
C THR A 98 -13.00 11.59 -1.42
N LYS A 99 -12.39 10.72 -0.60
CA LYS A 99 -11.12 10.07 -0.92
C LYS A 99 -11.42 9.05 -2.01
N LYS A 100 -11.93 9.55 -3.16
CA LYS A 100 -11.86 8.87 -4.45
C LYS A 100 -10.52 8.19 -4.39
N ARG A 101 -10.47 6.86 -4.49
CA ARG A 101 -9.24 6.20 -4.90
C ARG A 101 -8.92 6.89 -6.23
N SER A 102 -8.25 8.05 -6.20
CA SER A 102 -7.03 8.20 -6.95
C SER A 102 -6.41 6.85 -6.71
N ILE A 103 -6.53 5.98 -7.72
CA ILE A 103 -5.67 4.82 -7.87
C ILE A 103 -4.38 5.32 -7.28
N ALA A 104 -4.08 4.91 -6.04
CA ALA A 104 -2.97 5.48 -5.30
C ALA A 104 -1.85 5.14 -6.26
N THR A 105 -1.38 6.16 -6.98
CA THR A 105 -0.54 5.95 -8.16
C THR A 105 0.52 5.04 -7.62
N SER A 106 0.74 3.87 -8.21
CA SER A 106 1.61 2.81 -7.65
C SER A 106 2.80 3.34 -6.85
N ASP A 107 3.39 4.46 -7.29
CA ASP A 107 4.25 5.39 -6.55
C ASP A 107 3.94 5.65 -5.05
N GLU A 108 2.71 5.98 -4.63
CA GLU A 108 2.30 6.12 -3.22
C GLU A 108 2.40 4.80 -2.45
N LEU A 109 2.19 3.65 -3.11
CA LEU A 109 2.40 2.34 -2.48
C LEU A 109 3.88 2.07 -2.22
N PHE A 110 4.76 2.71 -3.01
CA PHE A 110 6.21 2.69 -2.87
C PHE A 110 6.77 3.88 -2.08
N GLU A 111 5.92 4.79 -1.56
CA GLU A 111 6.40 5.86 -0.69
C GLU A 111 7.05 5.27 0.58
N GLN A 112 8.08 5.98 1.04
CA GLN A 112 9.13 5.59 1.98
C GLN A 112 8.66 4.86 3.24
N THR A 113 8.30 3.58 3.11
CA THR A 113 8.22 2.69 4.26
C THR A 113 9.64 2.29 4.67
N GLU A 114 9.84 2.09 5.97
CA GLU A 114 11.10 1.59 6.52
C GLU A 114 11.53 0.27 5.86
N LEU A 115 10.58 -0.52 5.34
CA LEU A 115 10.82 -1.68 4.50
C LEU A 115 11.58 -1.30 3.22
N ILE A 116 11.06 -0.35 2.42
CA ILE A 116 11.71 0.07 1.16
C ILE A 116 13.10 0.64 1.45
N GLU A 117 13.25 1.48 2.48
CA GLU A 117 14.56 2.02 2.86
C GLU A 117 15.56 0.94 3.30
N THR A 118 15.05 -0.17 3.84
CA THR A 118 15.86 -1.33 4.20
C THR A 118 16.25 -2.14 2.97
N LEU A 119 15.33 -2.34 2.02
CA LEU A 119 15.59 -3.06 0.77
C LEU A 119 16.51 -2.29 -0.19
N GLN A 120 16.52 -0.95 -0.13
CA GLN A 120 17.42 -0.11 -0.92
C GLN A 120 18.87 -0.16 -0.43
N ASP A 121 19.10 -0.54 0.83
CA ASP A 121 20.43 -0.74 1.39
C ASP A 121 20.86 -2.19 1.22
N GLN A 122 22.05 -2.44 0.67
CA GLN A 122 22.53 -3.79 0.39
C GLN A 122 22.61 -4.65 1.67
N SER A 123 23.10 -4.07 2.78
CA SER A 123 23.21 -4.80 4.06
C SER A 123 21.83 -5.07 4.67
N GLY A 124 20.92 -4.10 4.58
CA GLY A 124 19.52 -4.28 4.98
C GLY A 124 18.81 -5.36 4.17
N PHE A 125 19.01 -5.38 2.86
CA PHE A 125 18.47 -6.38 1.93
C PHE A 125 18.93 -7.79 2.29
N GLU A 126 20.25 -8.03 2.37
CA GLU A 126 20.82 -9.34 2.69
C GLU A 126 20.29 -9.87 4.03
N LEU A 127 20.20 -8.99 5.02
CA LEU A 127 19.71 -9.36 6.34
C LEU A 127 18.21 -9.71 6.32
N PHE A 128 17.41 -8.96 5.57
CA PHE A 128 15.98 -9.23 5.42
C PHE A 128 15.71 -10.48 4.57
N GLU A 129 16.51 -10.74 3.55
CA GLU A 129 16.47 -11.95 2.73
C GLU A 129 16.79 -13.19 3.58
N GLU A 130 17.86 -13.14 4.39
CA GLU A 130 18.20 -14.23 5.30
C GLU A 130 17.08 -14.50 6.31
N TYR A 131 16.46 -13.43 6.83
CA TYR A 131 15.31 -13.55 7.73
C TYR A 131 14.09 -14.15 7.03
N SER A 132 13.74 -13.67 5.84
CA SER A 132 12.62 -14.18 5.04
C SER A 132 12.80 -15.65 4.68
N LYS A 133 14.04 -16.09 4.44
CA LYS A 133 14.38 -17.50 4.24
C LYS A 133 14.10 -18.35 5.49
N LYS A 134 14.37 -17.82 6.70
CA LYS A 134 14.09 -18.51 7.98
C LYS A 134 12.60 -18.58 8.29
N GLU A 135 11.84 -17.57 7.88
CA GLU A 135 10.37 -17.51 8.03
C GLU A 135 9.61 -18.21 6.89
N PHE A 136 10.31 -18.82 5.93
CA PHE A 136 9.71 -19.43 4.73
C PHE A 136 8.78 -18.46 3.97
N SER A 137 9.20 -17.21 3.83
CA SER A 137 8.43 -16.12 3.20
C SER A 137 9.20 -15.42 2.06
N LEU A 138 10.19 -16.11 1.49
CA LEU A 138 11.11 -15.58 0.49
C LEU A 138 10.42 -15.28 -0.85
N GLU A 139 9.38 -16.03 -1.17
CA GLU A 139 8.56 -15.88 -2.36
C GLU A 139 7.93 -14.48 -2.48
N ASN A 140 7.47 -13.90 -1.36
CA ASN A 140 6.90 -12.56 -1.35
C ASN A 140 7.96 -11.50 -1.69
N LEU A 141 9.17 -11.65 -1.15
CA LEU A 141 10.29 -10.75 -1.42
C LEU A 141 10.72 -10.81 -2.89
N TYR A 142 10.87 -12.01 -3.45
CA TYR A 142 11.30 -12.15 -4.84
C TYR A 142 10.25 -11.69 -5.84
N LEU A 143 8.97 -12.01 -5.63
CA LEU A 143 7.92 -11.46 -6.48
C LEU A 143 7.88 -9.93 -6.41
N PHE A 144 8.09 -9.35 -5.22
CA PHE A 144 8.15 -7.91 -5.07
C PHE A 144 9.29 -7.26 -5.85
N LEU A 145 10.50 -7.80 -5.77
CA LEU A 145 11.65 -7.32 -6.55
C LEU A 145 11.38 -7.42 -8.05
N GLU A 146 10.79 -8.55 -8.48
CA GLU A 146 10.45 -8.80 -9.87
C GLU A 146 9.45 -7.75 -10.40
N LEU A 147 8.44 -7.39 -9.60
CA LEU A 147 7.47 -6.34 -9.93
C LEU A 147 8.12 -4.95 -10.02
N ILE A 148 9.03 -4.61 -9.10
CA ILE A 148 9.76 -3.32 -9.12
C ILE A 148 10.67 -3.22 -10.33
N GLN A 149 11.45 -4.27 -10.62
CA GLN A 149 12.41 -4.28 -11.73
C GLN A 149 11.72 -4.14 -13.09
N ASN A 150 10.46 -4.57 -13.19
CA ASN A 150 9.66 -4.54 -14.42
C ASN A 150 8.54 -3.49 -14.36
N LYS A 151 8.76 -2.35 -13.69
CA LYS A 151 7.75 -1.30 -13.49
C LYS A 151 7.08 -0.83 -14.78
N SER A 152 7.82 -0.68 -15.87
CA SER A 152 7.26 -0.27 -17.17
C SER A 152 6.23 -1.27 -17.73
N ILE A 153 6.42 -2.57 -17.48
CA ILE A 153 5.45 -3.60 -17.87
C ILE A 153 4.23 -3.55 -16.93
N VAL A 154 4.48 -3.40 -15.63
CA VAL A 154 3.45 -3.30 -14.58
C VAL A 154 2.54 -2.07 -14.76
N MET A 155 3.08 -0.94 -15.23
CA MET A 155 2.29 0.26 -15.56
C MET A 155 1.59 0.18 -16.93
N GLY A 156 1.86 -0.87 -17.71
CA GLY A 156 1.33 -1.02 -19.06
C GLY A 156 2.02 -0.15 -20.12
N ASP A 157 3.20 0.42 -19.82
CA ASP A 157 3.99 1.22 -20.76
C ASP A 157 4.70 0.33 -21.80
N ASN A 158 5.06 -0.90 -21.42
CA ASN A 158 5.75 -1.85 -22.28
C ASN A 158 4.92 -3.13 -22.48
N LEU A 159 3.98 -3.07 -23.43
CA LEU A 159 3.07 -4.17 -23.73
C LEU A 159 3.76 -5.33 -24.47
N SER A 160 4.84 -5.09 -25.20
CA SER A 160 5.51 -6.14 -26.00
C SER A 160 6.15 -7.22 -25.13
N LEU A 161 6.69 -6.85 -23.97
CA LEU A 161 7.27 -7.77 -23.01
C LEU A 161 6.25 -8.43 -22.07
N LEU A 162 5.00 -7.93 -22.07
CA LEU A 162 3.97 -8.38 -21.14
C LEU A 162 3.72 -9.91 -21.19
N PRO A 163 3.57 -10.58 -22.35
CA PRO A 163 3.29 -12.01 -22.36
C PRO A 163 4.39 -12.84 -21.70
N MET A 164 5.65 -12.57 -22.05
CA MET A 164 6.80 -13.27 -21.45
C MET A 164 6.91 -13.00 -19.95
N PHE A 165 6.65 -11.76 -19.53
CA PHE A 165 6.64 -11.39 -18.13
C PHE A 165 5.53 -12.13 -17.37
N MET A 166 4.32 -12.17 -17.90
CA MET A 166 3.20 -12.88 -17.26
C MET A 166 3.43 -14.39 -17.20
N ASP A 167 3.99 -15.01 -18.25
CA ASP A 167 4.38 -16.42 -18.25
C ASP A 167 5.35 -16.70 -17.09
N ARG A 168 6.40 -15.88 -16.96
CA ARG A 168 7.40 -15.98 -15.89
C ARG A 168 6.80 -15.83 -14.49
N ILE A 169 5.92 -14.84 -14.30
CA ILE A 169 5.25 -14.63 -13.00
C ILE A 169 4.31 -15.79 -12.69
N ASN A 170 3.57 -16.27 -13.68
CA ASN A 170 2.63 -17.36 -13.53
C ASN A 170 3.36 -18.65 -13.11
N GLU A 171 4.40 -19.04 -13.83
CA GLU A 171 5.14 -20.28 -13.60
C GLU A 171 5.87 -20.28 -12.26
N ASN A 172 6.49 -19.16 -11.87
CA ASN A 172 7.32 -19.10 -10.68
C ASN A 172 6.55 -18.82 -9.39
N PHE A 173 5.47 -18.04 -9.46
CA PHE A 173 4.82 -17.49 -8.26
C PHE A 173 3.32 -17.75 -8.14
N ILE A 174 2.55 -17.79 -9.24
CA ILE A 174 1.06 -17.83 -9.15
C ILE A 174 0.49 -19.25 -9.32
N CYS A 175 1.11 -20.05 -10.19
CA CYS A 175 0.66 -21.39 -10.51
C CYS A 175 0.73 -22.29 -9.26
N SER A 176 -0.27 -23.14 -9.08
CA SER A 176 -0.30 -24.08 -7.97
C SER A 176 0.84 -25.09 -8.08
N GLY A 177 1.60 -25.24 -6.99
CA GLY A 177 2.80 -26.07 -6.96
C GLY A 177 4.04 -25.40 -7.56
N SER A 178 4.00 -24.10 -7.84
CA SER A 178 5.21 -23.34 -8.18
C SER A 178 6.18 -23.31 -6.99
N ILE A 179 7.49 -23.24 -7.28
CA ILE A 179 8.54 -23.31 -6.26
C ILE A 179 8.43 -22.13 -5.28
N TYR A 180 7.97 -20.97 -5.77
CA TYR A 180 7.75 -19.77 -4.99
C TYR A 180 6.27 -19.39 -5.00
N GLU A 181 5.36 -20.36 -4.82
CA GLU A 181 3.92 -20.09 -4.79
C GLU A 181 3.57 -19.07 -3.70
N VAL A 182 3.09 -17.90 -4.11
CA VAL A 182 2.74 -16.82 -3.17
C VAL A 182 1.34 -17.01 -2.60
N ASN A 183 1.18 -16.72 -1.31
CA ASN A 183 -0.14 -16.76 -0.66
C ASN A 183 -0.94 -15.50 -0.98
N VAL A 184 -1.72 -15.54 -2.06
CA VAL A 184 -2.60 -14.43 -2.47
C VAL A 184 -4.08 -14.85 -2.48
N PRO A 185 -5.02 -13.93 -2.16
CA PRO A 185 -6.45 -14.23 -2.22
C PRO A 185 -6.91 -14.70 -3.61
N SER A 186 -7.93 -15.55 -3.64
CA SER A 186 -8.50 -16.09 -4.88
C SER A 186 -8.93 -15.01 -5.87
N LEU A 187 -9.45 -13.88 -5.37
CA LEU A 187 -9.81 -12.72 -6.19
C LEU A 187 -8.61 -12.21 -7.00
N THR A 188 -7.46 -12.00 -6.35
CA THR A 188 -6.23 -11.51 -7.00
C THR A 188 -5.67 -12.55 -7.96
N LYS A 189 -5.66 -13.84 -7.58
CA LYS A 189 -5.25 -14.95 -8.45
C LYS A 189 -6.12 -15.06 -9.71
N ASN A 190 -7.43 -14.87 -9.57
CA ASN A 190 -8.37 -14.91 -10.69
C ASN A 190 -8.18 -13.72 -11.64
N LEU A 191 -8.01 -12.50 -11.10
CA LEU A 191 -7.70 -11.31 -11.91
C LEU A 191 -6.42 -11.51 -12.74
N PHE A 192 -5.38 -12.06 -12.13
CA PHE A 192 -4.13 -12.35 -12.83
C PHE A 192 -4.32 -13.44 -13.90
N THR A 193 -4.99 -14.53 -13.57
CA THR A 193 -5.23 -15.65 -14.49
C THR A 193 -6.07 -15.22 -15.70
N GLU A 194 -7.08 -14.37 -15.49
CA GLU A 194 -7.91 -13.82 -16.57
C GLU A 194 -7.08 -12.96 -17.52
N LEU A 195 -6.25 -12.06 -16.98
CA LEU A 195 -5.37 -11.23 -17.79
C LEU A 195 -4.33 -12.08 -18.54
N HIS A 196 -3.74 -13.08 -17.89
CA HIS A 196 -2.76 -13.99 -18.48
C HIS A 196 -3.36 -14.77 -19.64
N PHE A 197 -4.57 -15.32 -19.46
CA PHE A 197 -5.29 -16.03 -20.49
C PHE A 197 -5.63 -15.12 -21.68
N TYR A 198 -6.08 -13.89 -21.41
CA TYR A 198 -6.38 -12.90 -22.45
C TYR A 198 -5.14 -12.58 -23.31
N VAL A 199 -4.02 -12.26 -22.65
CA VAL A 199 -2.75 -11.92 -23.31
C VAL A 199 -2.22 -13.12 -24.11
N SER A 200 -2.26 -14.32 -23.53
CA SER A 200 -1.83 -15.57 -24.18
C SER A 200 -2.69 -15.91 -25.40
N SER A 201 -4.02 -15.74 -25.31
CA SER A 201 -4.94 -15.98 -26.42
C SER A 201 -4.68 -15.04 -27.59
N LYS A 202 -4.42 -13.75 -27.30
CA LYS A 202 -4.03 -12.77 -28.32
C LYS A 202 -2.71 -13.17 -28.98
N ARG A 203 -1.68 -13.54 -28.21
CA ARG A 203 -0.39 -14.02 -28.73
C ARG A 203 -0.55 -15.23 -29.67
N SER A 204 -1.34 -16.23 -29.28
CA SER A 204 -1.55 -17.44 -30.09
C SER A 204 -2.28 -17.16 -31.41
N ALA A 205 -3.28 -16.28 -31.39
CA ALA A 205 -3.96 -15.87 -32.62
C ALA A 205 -2.99 -15.23 -33.63
N LEU A 206 -2.03 -14.44 -33.14
CA LEU A 206 -1.01 -13.83 -33.99
C LEU A 206 -0.05 -14.87 -34.61
N LEU A 207 0.41 -15.83 -33.81
CA LEU A 207 1.28 -16.90 -34.31
C LEU A 207 0.60 -17.72 -35.41
N SER A 208 -0.71 -17.95 -35.30
CA SER A 208 -1.48 -18.69 -36.31
C SER A 208 -1.63 -17.94 -37.64
N CYS A 209 -1.75 -16.60 -37.63
CA CYS A 209 -1.82 -15.80 -38.85
C CYS A 209 -0.47 -15.73 -39.60
N ASN A 210 0.64 -15.67 -38.87
CA ASN A 210 1.97 -15.55 -39.49
C ASN A 210 2.47 -16.88 -40.08
N GLN A 211 2.10 -18.02 -39.49
CA GLN A 211 2.43 -19.34 -40.07
C GLN A 211 1.81 -19.58 -41.45
N ALA A 212 0.69 -18.92 -41.78
CA ALA A 212 0.11 -19.01 -43.12
C ALA A 212 0.92 -18.27 -44.20
N LEU A 213 1.78 -17.31 -43.81
CA LEU A 213 2.60 -16.51 -44.71
C LEU A 213 4.00 -17.10 -44.95
N PHE A 214 4.49 -17.96 -44.05
CA PHE A 214 5.77 -18.63 -44.19
C PHE A 214 5.56 -20.12 -44.48
N SER A 215 5.53 -20.46 -45.78
CA SER A 215 5.66 -21.86 -46.21
C SER A 215 6.97 -22.46 -45.68
N PRO A 216 6.99 -23.76 -45.31
CA PRO A 216 8.14 -24.39 -44.66
C PRO A 216 9.35 -24.38 -45.59
N VAL A 217 10.32 -23.51 -45.30
CA VAL A 217 11.67 -23.63 -45.85
C VAL A 217 12.36 -24.72 -45.03
N ASN A 218 12.51 -25.89 -45.63
CA ASN A 218 13.19 -27.05 -45.05
C ASN A 218 14.70 -26.78 -44.97
N GLU A 219 15.24 -26.51 -43.78
CA GLU A 219 16.51 -27.07 -43.26
C GLU A 219 16.90 -26.46 -41.90
N PRO A 220 17.30 -27.25 -40.89
CA PRO A 220 17.71 -26.75 -39.59
C PRO A 220 19.23 -26.77 -39.38
N THR A 221 19.65 -26.07 -38.31
CA THR A 221 20.93 -26.14 -37.57
C THR A 221 21.91 -24.98 -37.77
N SER A 222 21.56 -23.80 -37.25
CA SER A 222 22.48 -22.68 -37.08
C SER A 222 22.22 -21.94 -35.74
N PRO A 223 23.23 -21.35 -35.10
CA PRO A 223 23.13 -20.48 -33.91
C PRO A 223 22.14 -19.31 -34.03
N GLU A 224 21.59 -19.06 -35.23
CA GLU A 224 20.54 -18.08 -35.51
C GLU A 224 19.24 -18.24 -34.70
N ASN A 225 19.02 -19.39 -34.04
CA ASN A 225 17.82 -19.59 -33.22
C ASN A 225 17.73 -18.68 -31.97
N GLN A 226 18.85 -18.18 -31.43
CA GLN A 226 18.80 -17.15 -30.38
C GLN A 226 18.45 -15.75 -30.95
N PHE A 227 18.84 -15.48 -32.19
CA PHE A 227 18.49 -14.25 -32.89
C PHE A 227 17.01 -14.21 -33.27
N ASN A 228 16.45 -15.37 -33.64
CA ASN A 228 15.02 -15.51 -33.92
C ASN A 228 14.14 -15.20 -32.70
N ALA A 229 14.53 -15.58 -31.48
CA ALA A 229 13.79 -15.21 -30.27
C ALA A 229 13.73 -13.67 -30.06
N LEU A 230 14.80 -12.97 -30.44
CA LEU A 230 14.88 -11.50 -30.41
C LEU A 230 14.07 -10.86 -31.56
N LEU A 231 14.06 -11.49 -32.74
CA LEU A 231 13.26 -11.05 -33.90
C LEU A 231 11.76 -11.22 -33.66
N PHE A 232 11.34 -12.34 -33.06
CA PHE A 232 9.95 -12.60 -32.66
C PHE A 232 9.42 -11.58 -31.66
N GLY A 233 10.28 -11.04 -30.79
CA GLY A 233 9.93 -9.93 -29.90
C GLY A 233 9.57 -8.65 -30.67
N ASN A 234 10.26 -8.35 -31.76
CA ASN A 234 10.03 -7.16 -32.59
C ASN A 234 8.76 -7.28 -33.46
N GLU A 235 8.35 -8.49 -33.84
CA GLU A 235 7.13 -8.70 -34.65
C GLU A 235 5.86 -8.67 -33.80
N LEU A 236 5.94 -9.19 -32.56
CA LEU A 236 4.88 -9.05 -31.56
C LEU A 236 4.65 -7.57 -31.20
N HIS A 237 5.72 -6.76 -31.21
CA HIS A 237 5.67 -5.32 -30.98
C HIS A 237 4.74 -4.60 -31.96
N LYS A 238 4.83 -4.92 -33.27
CA LYS A 238 4.05 -4.26 -34.34
C LYS A 238 2.55 -4.54 -34.31
N GLN A 239 2.08 -5.57 -33.59
CA GLN A 239 0.66 -5.96 -33.61
C GLN A 239 -0.06 -5.73 -32.28
N LEU A 240 0.65 -5.61 -31.15
CA LEU A 240 0.12 -4.88 -30.00
C LEU A 240 -0.06 -3.39 -30.34
N ASP A 241 0.81 -2.83 -31.20
CA ASP A 241 0.60 -1.51 -31.83
C ASP A 241 -0.58 -1.49 -32.83
N GLY A 242 -1.12 -2.66 -33.20
CA GLY A 242 -2.30 -2.80 -34.06
C GLY A 242 -3.63 -2.82 -33.30
N LEU A 243 -3.59 -2.76 -31.97
CA LEU A 243 -4.79 -2.49 -31.17
C LEU A 243 -5.32 -1.11 -31.54
N ASN A 244 -6.64 -0.97 -31.60
CA ASN A 244 -7.18 0.39 -31.64
C ASN A 244 -6.87 1.10 -30.30
N GLU A 245 -6.78 2.42 -30.32
CA GLU A 245 -6.41 3.22 -29.14
C GLU A 245 -7.31 2.92 -27.92
N GLU A 246 -8.58 2.58 -28.17
CA GLU A 246 -9.54 2.22 -27.14
C GLU A 246 -9.23 0.86 -26.48
N GLU A 247 -8.90 -0.15 -27.27
CA GLU A 247 -8.50 -1.49 -26.81
C GLU A 247 -7.20 -1.43 -26.03
N GLU A 248 -6.23 -0.65 -26.52
CA GLU A 248 -4.96 -0.43 -25.81
C GLU A 248 -5.23 0.22 -24.45
N ARG A 249 -6.07 1.25 -24.40
CA ARG A 249 -6.46 1.92 -23.15
C ARG A 249 -7.16 0.96 -22.18
N ILE A 250 -8.08 0.13 -22.66
CA ILE A 250 -8.77 -0.88 -21.85
C ILE A 250 -7.77 -1.92 -21.31
N LEU A 251 -6.84 -2.37 -22.15
CA LEU A 251 -5.81 -3.33 -21.75
C LEU A 251 -4.88 -2.73 -20.69
N LYS A 252 -4.38 -1.51 -20.88
CA LYS A 252 -3.57 -0.80 -19.87
C LYS A 252 -4.31 -0.67 -18.53
N ALA A 253 -5.59 -0.30 -18.56
CA ALA A 253 -6.40 -0.22 -17.35
C ALA A 253 -6.51 -1.59 -16.63
N ARG A 254 -6.66 -2.69 -17.38
CA ARG A 254 -6.69 -4.05 -16.82
C ARG A 254 -5.34 -4.46 -16.23
N ILE A 255 -4.23 -4.16 -16.92
CA ILE A 255 -2.86 -4.42 -16.45
C ILE A 255 -2.63 -3.71 -15.12
N ILE A 256 -2.88 -2.40 -15.07
CA ILE A 256 -2.70 -1.59 -13.86
C ILE A 256 -3.55 -2.15 -12.72
N THR A 257 -4.83 -2.44 -12.96
CA THR A 257 -5.73 -3.00 -11.94
C THR A 257 -5.25 -4.35 -11.40
N CYS A 258 -4.79 -5.23 -12.29
CA CYS A 258 -4.30 -6.56 -11.94
C CYS A 258 -3.02 -6.47 -11.09
N PHE A 259 -2.01 -5.75 -11.57
CA PHE A 259 -0.73 -5.66 -10.87
C PHE A 259 -0.78 -4.76 -9.64
N ASP A 260 -1.67 -3.76 -9.58
CA ASP A 260 -1.93 -3.02 -8.33
C ASP A 260 -2.51 -3.95 -7.26
N SER A 261 -3.51 -4.77 -7.63
CA SER A 261 -4.05 -5.77 -6.71
C SER A 261 -2.99 -6.76 -6.24
N LEU A 262 -2.16 -7.28 -7.16
CA LEU A 262 -1.07 -8.20 -6.82
C LEU A 262 -0.03 -7.54 -5.92
N SER A 263 0.45 -6.35 -6.29
CA SER A 263 1.46 -5.60 -5.52
C SER A 263 0.97 -5.27 -4.11
N GLN A 264 -0.29 -4.89 -3.96
CA GLN A 264 -0.90 -4.63 -2.64
C GLN A 264 -0.89 -5.87 -1.75
N GLN A 265 -1.26 -7.04 -2.28
CA GLN A 265 -1.27 -8.28 -1.49
C GLN A 265 0.14 -8.69 -1.08
N ILE A 266 1.10 -8.61 -2.00
CA ILE A 266 2.51 -8.91 -1.70
C ILE A 266 3.07 -7.92 -0.68
N MET A 267 2.77 -6.63 -0.80
CA MET A 267 3.17 -5.62 0.17
C MET A 267 2.59 -5.87 1.57
N ILE A 268 1.34 -6.34 1.67
CA ILE A 268 0.73 -6.72 2.96
C ILE A 268 1.51 -7.89 3.59
N ASN A 269 1.77 -8.95 2.81
CA ASN A 269 2.52 -10.12 3.29
C ASN A 269 3.95 -9.77 3.70
N MET A 270 4.63 -8.92 2.92
CA MET A 270 5.96 -8.45 3.23
C MET A 270 5.98 -7.59 4.49
N ASN A 271 5.01 -6.69 4.67
CA ASN A 271 4.94 -5.87 5.88
C ASN A 271 4.73 -6.70 7.13
N ASP A 272 3.90 -7.74 7.08
CA ASP A 272 3.74 -8.68 8.21
C ASP A 272 5.08 -9.35 8.59
N THR A 273 5.81 -9.86 7.60
CA THR A 273 7.16 -10.41 7.81
C THR A 273 8.14 -9.36 8.35
N PHE A 274 8.08 -8.15 7.79
CA PHE A 274 8.95 -7.04 8.18
C PHE A 274 8.70 -6.58 9.61
N TYR A 275 7.45 -6.54 10.07
CA TYR A 275 7.12 -6.19 11.46
C TYR A 275 7.71 -7.18 12.47
N ARG A 276 7.81 -8.48 12.12
CA ARG A 276 8.56 -9.45 12.94
C ARG A 276 10.07 -9.22 12.83
N PHE A 277 10.58 -9.00 11.62
CA PHE A 277 11.99 -8.73 11.37
C PHE A 277 12.56 -7.56 12.18
N ILE A 278 11.84 -6.43 12.25
CA ILE A 278 12.32 -5.24 12.96
C ILE A 278 12.49 -5.47 14.48
N SER A 279 11.83 -6.50 15.02
CA SER A 279 11.93 -6.86 16.44
C SER A 279 13.23 -7.64 16.76
N THR A 280 13.88 -8.19 15.75
CA THR A 280 15.08 -9.02 15.89
C THR A 280 16.30 -8.22 16.36
N SER A 281 17.23 -8.88 17.06
CA SER A 281 18.49 -8.27 17.50
C SER A 281 19.37 -7.89 16.32
N SER A 282 19.40 -8.70 15.25
CA SER A 282 20.18 -8.43 14.05
C SER A 282 19.75 -7.12 13.38
N PHE A 283 18.44 -6.90 13.21
CA PHE A 283 17.94 -5.64 12.64
C PHE A 283 18.23 -4.44 13.55
N LYS A 284 18.05 -4.58 14.87
CA LYS A 284 18.38 -3.51 15.83
C LYS A 284 19.85 -3.12 15.76
N ASN A 285 20.75 -4.08 15.62
CA ASN A 285 22.19 -3.83 15.45
C ASN A 285 22.49 -3.14 14.11
N TYR A 286 21.89 -3.62 13.01
CA TYR A 286 21.97 -2.97 11.70
C TYR A 286 21.53 -1.50 11.77
N ARG A 287 20.36 -1.23 12.35
CA ARG A 287 19.82 0.12 12.51
C ARG A 287 20.75 1.03 13.32
N LYS A 288 21.27 0.54 14.44
CA LYS A 288 22.23 1.26 15.28
C LYS A 288 23.50 1.61 14.49
N ASN A 289 24.02 0.67 13.69
CA ASN A 289 25.20 0.90 12.86
C ASN A 289 24.90 1.94 11.76
N LYS A 290 23.75 1.84 11.08
CA LYS A 290 23.31 2.81 10.06
C LYS A 290 23.17 4.22 10.62
N GLU A 291 22.56 4.36 11.80
CA GLU A 291 22.44 5.64 12.52
C GLU A 291 23.82 6.20 12.91
N MET A 292 24.74 5.35 13.39
CA MET A 292 26.11 5.74 13.72
C MET A 292 26.86 6.26 12.49
N PHE A 293 26.84 5.53 11.36
CA PHE A 293 27.46 5.98 10.12
C PHE A 293 26.86 7.28 9.59
N THR A 294 25.54 7.41 9.64
CA THR A 294 24.85 8.64 9.22
C THR A 294 25.25 9.83 10.11
N SER A 295 25.41 9.61 11.42
CA SER A 295 25.85 10.64 12.36
C SER A 295 27.29 11.08 12.11
N MET A 296 28.19 10.14 11.81
CA MET A 296 29.58 10.40 11.47
C MET A 296 29.69 11.18 10.15
N ALA A 297 28.97 10.76 9.11
CA ALA A 297 28.95 11.46 7.82
C ALA A 297 28.47 12.92 7.95
N LYS A 298 27.44 13.15 8.78
CA LYS A 298 26.96 14.51 9.08
C LYS A 298 28.02 15.35 9.80
N GLN A 299 28.73 14.79 10.79
CA GLN A 299 29.80 15.50 11.50
C GLN A 299 30.96 15.84 10.56
N THR A 300 31.38 14.91 9.70
CA THR A 300 32.44 15.15 8.70
C THR A 300 32.06 16.25 7.72
N ASN A 301 30.81 16.25 7.23
CA ASN A 301 30.36 17.31 6.34
C ASN A 301 30.42 18.68 7.02
N ILE A 302 29.96 18.80 8.27
CA ILE A 302 30.00 20.07 9.01
C ILE A 302 31.44 20.58 9.18
N MET A 303 32.39 19.69 9.46
CA MET A 303 33.81 20.06 9.59
C MET A 303 34.38 20.59 8.26
N ALA A 304 34.06 19.96 7.13
CA ALA A 304 34.50 20.42 5.81
C ALA A 304 34.02 21.85 5.50
N TRP A 305 32.77 22.18 5.81
CA TRP A 305 32.24 23.54 5.63
C TRP A 305 32.88 24.58 6.55
N GLN A 306 33.34 24.17 7.74
CA GLN A 306 34.04 25.07 8.65
C GLN A 306 35.43 25.41 8.11
N ASP A 307 36.17 24.44 7.59
CA ASP A 307 37.51 24.66 7.04
C ASP A 307 37.47 25.60 5.83
N ASP A 308 36.47 25.49 4.96
CA ASP A 308 36.28 26.39 3.82
C ASP A 308 35.98 27.84 4.23
N ALA A 309 35.35 28.06 5.39
CA ALA A 309 35.00 29.39 5.88
C ALA A 309 36.20 30.17 6.46
N TYR A 310 37.31 29.50 6.79
CA TYR A 310 38.51 30.13 7.36
C TYR A 310 39.57 30.50 6.31
N ILE A 311 39.31 30.27 5.01
CA ILE A 311 40.27 30.54 3.92
C ILE A 311 39.99 31.90 3.21
N VAL A 312 39.09 32.74 3.74
CA VAL A 312 38.77 34.09 3.21
C VAL A 312 39.42 35.19 4.03
#